data_AF-A0A1Q7QQK5-F1
#
_entry.id   AF-A0A1Q7QQK5-F1
#
_cell.length_a   1.000
_cell.length_b   1.000
_cell.length_c   1.000
_cell.angle_alpha   90.00
_cell.angle_beta   90.00
_cell.angle_gamma   90.00
#
_symmetry.space_group_name_H-M   'P 1'
#
loop_
_entity.id
_entity.type
_entity.pdbx_description
1 polymer ?
#
loop_
_entity_poly.entity_id
_entity_poly.type
_entity_poly.pdbx_seq_one_letter_code
_entity_poly.pdbx_strand_id
1 'polypeptide(L)'
;MGKKQVRQVRQQMRKVQPKQAASNAQGATRKQRERYVQSGGMLQGYAPEYVVRIGYISVAVAVVCLLIVAALLIFLPPIYGWPVAAAASIAWLLPIALLATFVGPGFRLALKDRRTEPRLVQGQLVGASSVSTSMGLGMLMVQTRGGVEQYLVPPARLKQVPGNQVNVVLTVTPHLKHVKSVGVMGQRMVGRVEPPVPTVMRRLQLLPLLTPLALALAAVIGDDAVALAPISPPALHAGLAVLAGAVLAAAVYGVSYLLQRRMMEEVQALVPRT
;
A
#
# COMPACT_ATOMS: atom_id res chain seq x y z
N MET A 1 56.70 -29.13 8.23
CA MET A 1 56.04 -27.82 8.45
C MET A 1 55.15 -27.53 7.25
N GLY A 2 53.84 -27.70 7.38
CA GLY A 2 52.93 -27.72 6.23
C GLY A 2 51.57 -27.08 6.50
N LYS A 3 51.10 -26.34 5.50
CA LYS A 3 49.70 -26.16 5.09
C LYS A 3 48.70 -25.67 6.16
N LYS A 4 48.80 -24.41 6.63
CA LYS A 4 47.64 -23.71 7.25
C LYS A 4 47.72 -22.19 7.08
N GLN A 5 47.55 -21.66 5.86
CA GLN A 5 47.35 -20.21 5.72
C GLN A 5 46.60 -19.77 4.45
N VAL A 6 45.74 -20.63 3.88
CA VAL A 6 44.88 -20.25 2.73
C VAL A 6 43.39 -20.35 3.06
N ARG A 7 43.02 -20.69 4.30
CA ARG A 7 41.62 -21.00 4.68
C ARG A 7 40.91 -19.92 5.51
N GLN A 8 41.49 -18.73 5.66
CA GLN A 8 40.94 -17.66 6.51
C GLN A 8 40.64 -16.33 5.79
N VAL A 9 40.84 -16.22 4.48
CA VAL A 9 40.36 -15.07 3.68
C VAL A 9 38.96 -15.33 3.07
N ARG A 10 38.29 -16.40 3.52
CA ARG A 10 36.88 -16.72 3.20
C ARG A 10 35.91 -16.28 4.30
N GLN A 11 36.36 -15.44 5.23
CA GLN A 11 35.50 -14.85 6.25
C GLN A 11 34.87 -13.57 5.73
N GLN A 12 33.56 -13.66 5.52
CA GLN A 12 32.65 -12.52 5.57
C GLN A 12 32.80 -11.45 4.48
N MET A 13 32.81 -11.86 3.21
CA MET A 13 31.90 -11.18 2.27
C MET A 13 30.47 -11.49 2.72
N ARG A 14 30.02 -10.83 3.81
CA ARG A 14 28.60 -10.69 4.10
C ARG A 14 28.08 -9.96 2.87
N LYS A 15 27.53 -10.71 1.91
CA LYS A 15 26.64 -10.15 0.88
C LYS A 15 25.71 -9.24 1.67
N VAL A 16 25.97 -7.94 1.61
CA VAL A 16 25.09 -6.92 2.13
C VAL A 16 23.94 -6.98 1.16
N GLN A 17 23.06 -7.96 1.38
CA GLN A 17 21.77 -7.98 0.72
C GLN A 17 21.19 -6.60 1.03
N PRO A 18 20.87 -5.80 0.00
CA PRO A 18 20.26 -4.50 0.21
C PRO A 18 19.12 -4.70 1.19
N LYS A 19 19.06 -3.86 2.23
CA LYS A 19 18.07 -3.98 3.31
C LYS A 19 16.72 -4.08 2.63
N GLN A 20 16.16 -5.29 2.60
CA GLN A 20 15.06 -5.62 1.71
C GLN A 20 13.96 -4.58 1.89
N ALA A 21 13.55 -4.00 0.76
CA ALA A 21 12.48 -3.02 0.72
C ALA A 21 11.28 -3.59 1.48
N ALA A 22 10.66 -2.75 2.31
CA ALA A 22 9.45 -3.14 3.00
C ALA A 22 8.40 -3.48 1.94
N SER A 23 7.95 -4.73 1.91
CA SER A 23 7.08 -5.27 0.86
C SER A 23 5.92 -6.03 1.49
N ASN A 24 4.74 -5.87 0.90
CA ASN A 24 3.52 -6.62 1.24
C ASN A 24 3.18 -7.68 0.18
N ALA A 25 4.15 -8.06 -0.66
CA ALA A 25 3.92 -9.05 -1.72
C ALA A 25 3.59 -10.45 -1.17
N GLN A 26 2.90 -11.26 -1.98
CA GLN A 26 2.70 -12.69 -1.69
C GLN A 26 4.08 -13.36 -1.54
N GLY A 27 4.33 -13.98 -0.38
CA GLY A 27 5.64 -14.53 0.01
C GLY A 27 6.47 -13.64 0.96
N ALA A 28 6.04 -12.42 1.28
CA ALA A 28 6.73 -11.57 2.26
C ALA A 28 6.65 -12.18 3.67
N THR A 29 7.82 -12.30 4.32
CA THR A 29 7.95 -12.76 5.72
C THR A 29 7.18 -11.83 6.67
N ARG A 30 6.71 -12.37 7.80
CA ARG A 30 6.01 -11.59 8.84
C ARG A 30 6.77 -10.31 9.20
N LYS A 31 8.08 -10.42 9.38
CA LYS A 31 8.96 -9.28 9.71
C LYS A 31 9.03 -8.22 8.61
N GLN A 32 8.94 -8.59 7.33
CA GLN A 32 8.88 -7.64 6.22
C GLN A 32 7.52 -6.91 6.19
N ARG A 33 6.42 -7.63 6.45
CA ARG A 33 5.07 -7.04 6.53
C ARG A 33 4.96 -6.05 7.70
N GLU A 34 5.47 -6.43 8.87
CA GLU A 34 5.51 -5.54 10.03
C GLU A 34 6.32 -4.27 9.73
N ARG A 35 7.49 -4.40 9.07
CA ARG A 35 8.28 -3.25 8.62
C ARG A 35 7.55 -2.37 7.62
N TYR A 36 6.74 -2.97 6.74
CA TYR A 36 5.92 -2.24 5.77
C TYR A 36 4.84 -1.42 6.44
N VAL A 37 4.11 -2.01 7.39
CA VAL A 37 3.11 -1.28 8.19
C VAL A 37 3.78 -0.17 9.00
N GLN A 38 4.94 -0.46 9.62
CA GLN A 38 5.73 0.52 10.38
C GLN A 38 6.28 1.67 9.52
N SER A 39 6.50 1.46 8.22
CA SER A 39 6.94 2.52 7.30
C SER A 39 5.79 3.30 6.67
N GLY A 40 4.54 3.07 7.10
CA GLY A 40 3.35 3.78 6.63
C GLY A 40 2.53 3.03 5.59
N GLY A 41 2.87 1.77 5.32
CA GLY A 41 2.14 0.88 4.44
C GLY A 41 1.97 1.47 3.04
N MET A 42 0.74 1.53 2.55
CA MET A 42 0.41 2.06 1.22
C MET A 42 0.69 3.55 1.07
N LEU A 43 0.76 4.29 2.19
CA LEU A 43 0.96 5.73 2.21
C LEU A 43 2.43 6.13 2.38
N GLN A 44 3.34 5.15 2.38
CA GLN A 44 4.77 5.41 2.40
C GLN A 44 5.21 6.20 1.14
N GLY A 45 6.02 7.23 1.35
CA GLY A 45 6.58 8.08 0.30
C GLY A 45 5.71 9.27 -0.10
N TYR A 46 4.44 9.31 0.30
CA TYR A 46 3.56 10.44 0.04
C TYR A 46 3.84 11.61 0.98
N ALA A 47 3.53 12.82 0.50
CA ALA A 47 3.67 14.04 1.29
C ALA A 47 2.83 13.95 2.58
N PRO A 48 3.39 14.27 3.77
CA PRO A 48 2.65 14.22 5.03
C PRO A 48 1.34 15.02 5.00
N GLU A 49 1.33 16.17 4.32
CA GLU A 49 0.15 17.04 4.21
C GLU A 49 -0.98 16.35 3.41
N TYR A 50 -0.62 15.62 2.36
CA TYR A 50 -1.57 14.84 1.56
C TYR A 50 -2.12 13.66 2.34
N VAL A 51 -1.25 12.93 3.05
CA VAL A 51 -1.65 11.80 3.89
C VAL A 51 -2.58 12.25 5.03
N VAL A 52 -2.33 13.42 5.63
CA VAL A 52 -3.21 13.99 6.66
C VAL A 52 -4.60 14.32 6.11
N ARG A 53 -4.69 14.88 4.89
CA ARG A 53 -5.98 15.13 4.23
C ARG A 53 -6.77 13.83 3.99
N ILE A 54 -6.10 12.80 3.47
CA ILE A 54 -6.72 11.46 3.31
C ILE A 54 -7.19 10.93 4.67
N GLY A 55 -6.38 11.10 5.71
CA GLY A 55 -6.75 10.71 7.07
C GLY A 55 -8.05 11.36 7.53
N TYR A 56 -8.19 12.68 7.37
CA TYR A 56 -9.44 13.37 7.75
C TYR A 56 -10.65 12.91 6.92
N ILE A 57 -10.47 12.71 5.61
CA ILE A 57 -11.53 12.16 4.76
C ILE A 57 -11.93 10.76 5.24
N SER A 58 -10.96 9.90 5.58
CA SER A 58 -11.23 8.55 6.08
C SER A 58 -11.96 8.56 7.43
N VAL A 59 -11.66 9.52 8.31
CA VAL A 59 -12.38 9.71 9.58
C VAL A 59 -13.81 10.15 9.31
N ALA A 60 -14.04 11.09 8.38
CA ALA A 60 -15.38 11.51 8.01
C ALA A 60 -16.22 10.34 7.45
N VAL A 61 -15.63 9.51 6.58
CA VAL A 61 -16.29 8.31 6.06
C VAL A 61 -16.60 7.31 7.18
N ALA A 62 -15.68 7.09 8.13
CA ALA A 62 -15.92 6.21 9.27
C ALA A 62 -17.06 6.72 10.16
N VAL A 63 -17.15 8.04 10.39
CA VAL A 63 -18.27 8.66 11.11
C VAL A 63 -19.59 8.42 10.38
N VAL A 64 -19.63 8.61 9.06
CA VAL A 64 -20.83 8.32 8.25
C VAL A 64 -21.24 6.84 8.39
N CYS A 65 -20.28 5.90 8.34
CA CYS A 65 -20.57 4.48 8.54
C CYS A 65 -21.17 4.22 9.93
N LEU A 66 -20.66 4.86 10.99
CA LEU A 66 -21.22 4.74 12.34
C LEU A 66 -22.63 5.33 12.46
N LEU A 67 -22.92 6.44 11.78
CA LEU A 67 -24.26 7.00 11.72
C LEU A 67 -25.25 6.05 11.03
N ILE A 68 -24.80 5.36 9.97
CA ILE A 68 -25.62 4.35 9.29
C ILE A 68 -25.87 3.15 10.20
N VAL A 69 -24.84 2.65 10.91
CA VAL A 69 -25.02 1.59 11.93
C VAL A 69 -26.06 2.01 12.97
N ALA A 70 -25.97 3.23 13.49
CA ALA A 70 -26.94 3.74 14.46
C ALA A 70 -28.35 3.81 13.86
N ALA A 71 -28.51 4.28 12.63
CA ALA A 71 -29.79 4.30 11.93
C ALA A 71 -30.36 2.88 11.75
N LEU A 72 -29.54 1.91 11.33
CA LEU A 72 -29.97 0.52 11.18
C LEU A 72 -30.45 -0.07 12.50
N LEU A 73 -29.74 0.16 13.60
CA LEU A 73 -30.13 -0.31 14.93
C LEU A 73 -31.39 0.37 15.50
N ILE A 74 -31.75 1.56 15.02
CA ILE A 74 -32.96 2.27 15.47
C ILE A 74 -34.17 1.86 14.60
N PHE A 75 -34.00 1.78 13.28
CA PHE A 75 -35.11 1.64 12.34
C PHE A 75 -35.42 0.20 11.91
N LEU A 76 -34.45 -0.74 11.89
CA LEU A 76 -34.70 -2.12 11.47
C LEU A 76 -35.37 -3.00 12.54
N PRO A 77 -35.03 -2.94 13.84
CA PRO A 77 -35.64 -3.82 14.84
C PRO A 77 -37.17 -3.81 14.89
N PRO A 78 -37.88 -2.67 14.78
CA PRO A 78 -39.34 -2.68 14.84
C PRO A 78 -40.01 -3.32 13.61
N ILE A 79 -39.29 -3.46 12.48
CA ILE A 79 -39.87 -3.96 11.21
C ILE A 79 -39.43 -5.40 10.94
N TYR A 80 -38.13 -5.67 11.04
CA TYR A 80 -37.51 -6.95 10.63
C TYR A 80 -36.91 -7.74 11.80
N GLY A 81 -36.94 -7.17 13.01
CA GLY A 81 -36.40 -7.78 14.22
C GLY A 81 -34.90 -7.54 14.43
N TRP A 82 -34.46 -7.78 15.66
CA TRP A 82 -33.07 -7.58 16.09
C TRP A 82 -32.01 -8.37 15.30
N PRO A 83 -32.24 -9.64 14.89
CA PRO A 83 -31.22 -10.42 14.18
C PRO A 83 -30.76 -9.76 12.87
N VAL A 84 -31.70 -9.18 12.11
CA VAL A 84 -31.43 -8.52 10.83
C VAL A 84 -30.70 -7.20 11.04
N ALA A 85 -31.14 -6.41 12.04
CA ALA A 85 -30.48 -5.16 12.40
C ALA A 85 -29.02 -5.37 12.83
N ALA A 86 -28.75 -6.44 13.58
CA ALA A 86 -27.40 -6.79 14.00
C ALA A 86 -26.51 -7.21 12.80
N ALA A 87 -27.03 -8.05 11.89
CA ALA A 87 -26.30 -8.48 10.70
C ALA A 87 -25.88 -7.28 9.82
N ALA A 88 -26.83 -6.40 9.49
CA ALA A 88 -26.58 -5.20 8.69
C ALA A 88 -25.59 -4.24 9.37
N SER A 89 -25.72 -4.07 10.69
CA SER A 89 -24.77 -3.25 11.46
C SER A 89 -23.33 -3.78 11.39
N ILE A 90 -23.15 -5.10 11.44
CA ILE A 90 -21.83 -5.73 11.36
C ILE A 90 -21.20 -5.53 9.98
N ALA A 91 -21.98 -5.58 8.91
CA ALA A 91 -21.48 -5.35 7.54
C ALA A 91 -20.83 -3.95 7.41
N TRP A 92 -21.43 -2.93 8.02
CA TRP A 92 -20.90 -1.56 8.02
C TRP A 92 -19.64 -1.34 8.88
N LEU A 93 -19.26 -2.30 9.74
CA LEU A 93 -17.96 -2.27 10.43
C LEU A 93 -16.80 -2.62 9.50
N LEU A 94 -17.04 -3.37 8.42
CA LEU A 94 -15.99 -3.81 7.50
C LEU A 94 -15.30 -2.63 6.78
N PRO A 95 -16.02 -1.66 6.18
CA PRO A 95 -15.39 -0.44 5.64
C PRO A 95 -14.53 0.30 6.67
N ILE A 96 -14.99 0.40 7.91
CA ILE A 96 -14.26 1.06 9.01
C ILE A 96 -12.95 0.33 9.30
N ALA A 97 -13.01 -1.00 9.42
CA ALA A 97 -11.84 -1.84 9.67
C ALA A 97 -10.79 -1.73 8.55
N LEU A 98 -11.22 -1.70 7.28
CA LEU A 98 -10.32 -1.51 6.14
C LEU A 98 -9.67 -0.13 6.16
N LEU A 99 -10.43 0.94 6.38
CA LEU A 99 -9.88 2.30 6.47
C LEU A 99 -8.85 2.40 7.61
N ALA A 100 -9.16 1.85 8.78
CA ALA A 100 -8.24 1.81 9.91
C ALA A 100 -6.94 1.06 9.58
N THR A 101 -7.03 -0.04 8.85
CA THR A 101 -5.87 -0.89 8.50
C THR A 101 -4.99 -0.27 7.42
N PHE A 102 -5.59 0.29 6.37
CA PHE A 102 -4.85 0.82 5.22
C PHE A 102 -4.37 2.27 5.42
N VAL A 103 -5.20 3.12 6.05
CA VAL A 103 -4.91 4.55 6.21
C VAL A 103 -4.30 4.86 7.57
N GLY A 104 -4.74 4.16 8.63
CA GLY A 104 -4.35 4.44 10.01
C GLY A 104 -2.83 4.49 10.26
N PRO A 105 -2.03 3.49 9.83
CA PRO A 105 -0.59 3.51 10.03
C PRO A 105 0.08 4.72 9.37
N GLY A 106 -0.27 5.03 8.12
CA GLY A 106 0.25 6.19 7.39
C GLY A 106 -0.14 7.51 8.04
N PHE A 107 -1.41 7.65 8.45
CA PHE A 107 -1.91 8.86 9.11
C PHE A 107 -1.18 9.16 10.41
N ARG A 108 -0.97 8.15 11.27
CA ARG A 108 -0.23 8.31 12.53
C ARG A 108 1.21 8.76 12.30
N LEU A 109 1.88 8.23 11.27
CA LEU A 109 3.24 8.63 10.93
C LEU A 109 3.30 10.01 10.29
N ALA A 110 2.30 10.39 9.48
CA ALA A 110 2.19 11.73 8.91
C ALA A 110 2.08 12.81 9.99
N LEU A 111 1.29 12.56 11.03
CA LEU A 111 1.16 13.47 12.17
C LEU A 111 2.48 13.63 12.94
N LYS A 112 3.28 12.56 13.05
CA LYS A 112 4.63 12.63 13.64
C LYS A 112 5.59 13.43 12.76
N ASP A 113 5.59 13.17 11.45
CA ASP A 113 6.46 13.86 10.49
C ASP A 113 6.23 15.37 10.43
N ARG A 114 5.03 15.86 10.72
CA ARG A 114 4.76 17.31 10.82
C ARG A 114 5.50 17.99 11.98
N ARG A 115 5.90 17.22 13.00
CA ARG A 115 6.57 17.73 14.21
C ARG A 115 8.07 17.45 14.21
N THR A 116 8.59 16.76 13.20
CA THR A 116 9.99 16.35 13.15
C THR A 116 10.69 17.00 11.97
N GLU A 117 11.93 17.43 12.19
CA GLU A 117 12.73 18.02 11.13
C GLU A 117 13.10 17.00 10.04
N PRO A 118 13.18 17.42 8.77
CA PRO A 118 13.59 16.56 7.68
C PRO A 118 15.03 16.09 7.85
N ARG A 119 15.28 14.82 7.52
CA ARG A 119 16.62 14.23 7.52
C ARG A 119 17.29 14.41 6.16
N LEU A 120 18.55 14.79 6.17
CA LEU A 120 19.40 14.78 4.98
C LEU A 120 20.05 13.41 4.81
N VAL A 121 19.89 12.83 3.63
CA VAL A 121 20.49 11.55 3.24
C VAL A 121 21.38 11.80 2.05
N GLN A 122 22.67 11.51 2.20
CA GLN A 122 23.67 11.68 1.15
C GLN A 122 24.21 10.31 0.74
N GLY A 123 24.38 10.11 -0.57
CA GLY A 123 24.99 8.89 -1.08
C GLY A 123 25.05 8.86 -2.60
N GLN A 124 25.53 7.74 -3.13
CA GLN A 124 25.67 7.53 -4.57
C GLN A 124 24.39 6.94 -5.17
N LEU A 125 23.93 7.47 -6.29
CA LEU A 125 22.80 6.88 -7.03
C LEU A 125 23.20 5.52 -7.60
N VAL A 126 22.46 4.47 -7.20
CA VAL A 126 22.64 3.11 -7.72
C VAL A 126 21.64 2.81 -8.83
N GLY A 127 20.43 3.36 -8.69
CA GLY A 127 19.38 3.15 -9.67
C GLY A 127 18.20 4.07 -9.40
N ALA A 128 17.46 4.38 -10.46
CA ALA A 128 16.19 5.06 -10.36
C ALA A 128 15.19 4.32 -11.26
N SER A 129 13.90 4.38 -10.93
CA SER A 129 12.81 3.79 -11.71
C SER A 129 11.60 4.71 -11.67
N SER A 130 10.92 4.90 -12.79
CA SER A 130 9.63 5.59 -12.85
C SER A 130 8.50 4.74 -12.25
N VAL A 131 8.75 3.44 -12.03
CA VAL A 131 7.81 2.48 -11.44
C VAL A 131 8.25 2.16 -10.01
N SER A 132 7.31 2.27 -9.07
CA SER A 132 7.51 1.81 -7.70
C SER A 132 6.33 0.98 -7.19
N THR A 133 6.47 0.49 -5.96
CA THR A 133 5.43 -0.22 -5.22
C THR A 133 4.30 0.68 -4.75
N SER A 134 4.48 2.00 -4.76
CA SER A 134 3.47 2.99 -4.36
C SER A 134 2.95 3.73 -5.58
N MET A 135 1.62 3.90 -5.64
CA MET A 135 0.93 4.41 -6.81
C MET A 135 1.38 5.83 -7.16
N GLY A 136 1.83 6.05 -8.40
CA GLY A 136 2.23 7.38 -8.86
C GLY A 136 3.53 7.91 -8.25
N LEU A 137 4.27 7.10 -7.49
CA LEU A 137 5.64 7.39 -7.06
C LEU A 137 6.64 6.58 -7.89
N GLY A 138 7.78 7.18 -8.16
CA GLY A 138 8.96 6.47 -8.66
C GLY A 138 9.82 5.95 -7.51
N MET A 139 10.89 5.24 -7.85
CA MET A 139 11.81 4.64 -6.91
C MET A 139 13.22 5.17 -7.17
N LEU A 140 13.95 5.45 -6.10
CA LEU A 140 15.34 5.86 -6.14
C LEU A 140 16.14 5.04 -5.13
N MET A 141 17.18 4.38 -5.60
CA MET A 141 18.10 3.57 -4.80
C MET A 141 19.40 4.35 -4.60
N VAL A 142 19.72 4.64 -3.35
CA VAL A 142 20.94 5.36 -2.95
C VAL A 142 21.83 4.44 -2.13
N GLN A 143 23.09 4.33 -2.51
CA GLN A 143 24.12 3.72 -1.69
C GLN A 143 24.63 4.75 -0.69
N THR A 144 24.24 4.57 0.57
CA THR A 144 24.71 5.37 1.71
C THR A 144 25.83 4.62 2.44
N ARG A 145 26.47 5.28 3.42
CA ARG A 145 27.44 4.63 4.32
C ARG A 145 26.86 3.42 5.07
N GLY A 146 25.54 3.40 5.29
CA GLY A 146 24.81 2.30 5.95
C GLY A 146 24.35 1.19 5.03
N GLY A 147 24.69 1.25 3.73
CA GLY A 147 24.23 0.32 2.70
C GLY A 147 23.27 0.96 1.69
N VAL A 148 22.68 0.13 0.83
CA VAL A 148 21.73 0.57 -0.20
C VAL A 148 20.35 0.78 0.41
N GLU A 149 19.84 2.00 0.31
CA GLU A 149 18.52 2.41 0.77
C GLU A 149 17.63 2.77 -0.42
N GLN A 150 16.35 2.41 -0.31
CA GLN A 150 15.34 2.68 -1.33
C GLN A 150 14.38 3.76 -0.83
N TYR A 151 14.19 4.80 -1.65
CA TYR A 151 13.29 5.91 -1.44
C TYR A 151 12.23 5.95 -2.52
N LEU A 152 11.01 6.36 -2.13
CA LEU A 152 9.90 6.57 -3.04
C LEU A 152 9.82 8.07 -3.34
N VAL A 153 9.90 8.42 -4.63
CA VAL A 153 10.16 9.79 -5.08
C VAL A 153 9.03 10.25 -6.00
N PRO A 154 8.49 11.46 -5.83
CA PRO A 154 7.52 12.03 -6.76
C PRO A 154 8.10 12.13 -8.19
N PRO A 155 7.32 11.88 -9.25
CA PRO A 155 7.81 11.91 -10.64
C PRO A 155 8.49 13.22 -11.02
N ALA A 156 7.98 14.35 -10.55
CA ALA A 156 8.57 15.68 -10.77
C ALA A 156 10.02 15.79 -10.25
N ARG A 157 10.33 15.10 -9.15
CA ARG A 157 11.67 15.06 -8.55
C ARG A 157 12.56 14.00 -9.19
N LEU A 158 11.97 12.91 -9.68
CA LEU A 158 12.69 11.85 -10.39
C LEU A 158 13.29 12.36 -11.71
N LYS A 159 12.61 13.29 -12.41
CA LYS A 159 13.13 13.94 -13.63
C LYS A 159 14.42 14.73 -13.41
N GLN A 160 14.68 15.16 -12.18
CA GLN A 160 15.88 15.91 -11.81
C GLN A 160 17.09 14.99 -11.62
N VAL A 161 16.86 13.67 -11.56
CA VAL A 161 17.89 12.67 -11.28
C VAL A 161 18.50 12.18 -12.59
N PRO A 162 19.83 12.34 -12.79
CA PRO A 162 20.50 11.89 -14.00
C PRO A 162 20.52 10.35 -14.07
N GLY A 163 20.62 9.82 -15.29
CA GLY A 163 20.75 8.37 -15.51
C GLY A 163 22.13 7.78 -15.17
N ASN A 164 23.08 8.60 -14.72
CA ASN A 164 24.45 8.19 -14.42
C ASN A 164 24.66 7.98 -12.91
N GLN A 165 25.75 7.31 -12.52
CA GLN A 165 26.14 7.17 -11.11
C GLN A 165 26.62 8.52 -10.57
N VAL A 166 25.72 9.27 -9.93
CA VAL A 166 26.01 10.61 -9.37
C VAL A 166 25.74 10.62 -7.88
N ASN A 167 26.46 11.45 -7.14
CA ASN A 167 26.16 11.68 -5.73
C ASN A 167 24.88 12.52 -5.61
N VAL A 168 23.98 12.10 -4.74
CA VAL A 168 22.67 12.72 -4.54
C VAL A 168 22.48 13.03 -3.08
N VAL A 169 21.91 14.19 -2.80
CA VAL A 169 21.43 14.61 -1.48
C VAL A 169 19.92 14.63 -1.50
N LEU A 170 19.31 13.82 -0.65
CA LEU A 170 17.86 13.74 -0.48
C LEU A 170 17.50 14.41 0.85
N THR A 171 16.49 15.28 0.82
CA THR A 171 15.83 15.75 2.04
C THR A 171 14.57 14.92 2.24
N VAL A 172 14.52 14.13 3.30
CA VAL A 172 13.49 13.09 3.48
C VAL A 172 12.80 13.25 4.84
N THR A 173 11.49 13.01 4.90
CA THR A 173 10.78 12.92 6.17
C THR A 173 11.16 11.62 6.92
N PRO A 174 11.34 11.67 8.25
CA PRO A 174 11.89 10.55 8.99
C PRO A 174 11.00 9.30 9.01
N HIS A 175 9.68 9.44 9.06
CA HIS A 175 8.76 8.30 9.22
C HIS A 175 8.18 7.81 7.90
N LEU A 176 7.49 8.68 7.15
CA LEU A 176 6.89 8.32 5.85
C LEU A 176 7.93 8.15 4.73
N LYS A 177 9.18 8.54 4.97
CA LYS A 177 10.27 8.52 3.98
C LYS A 177 9.92 9.31 2.71
N HIS A 178 9.14 10.37 2.86
CA HIS A 178 8.76 11.24 1.76
C HIS A 178 9.95 12.11 1.36
N VAL A 179 10.32 12.07 0.08
CA VAL A 179 11.42 12.88 -0.46
C VAL A 179 10.91 14.29 -0.81
N LYS A 180 11.25 15.27 0.05
CA LYS A 180 10.90 16.69 -0.12
C LYS A 180 11.71 17.35 -1.24
N SER A 181 13.01 17.09 -1.28
CA SER A 181 13.92 17.63 -2.30
C SER A 181 15.01 16.63 -2.68
N VAL A 182 15.48 16.76 -3.91
CA VAL A 182 16.57 15.98 -4.50
C VAL A 182 17.59 16.97 -5.06
N GLY A 183 18.78 16.98 -4.48
CA GLY A 183 19.93 17.73 -4.99
C GLY A 183 20.93 16.77 -5.63
N VAL A 184 21.39 17.08 -6.83
CA VAL A 184 22.40 16.30 -7.54
C VAL A 184 23.75 16.99 -7.38
N MET A 185 24.73 16.27 -6.84
CA MET A 185 26.10 16.73 -6.65
C MET A 185 26.95 16.18 -7.80
N GLY A 186 27.14 16.94 -8.88
CA GLY A 186 27.97 16.52 -10.01
C GLY A 186 27.69 17.28 -11.30
N GLN A 187 28.59 17.15 -12.29
CA GLN A 187 28.72 18.10 -13.40
C GLN A 187 28.14 17.67 -14.76
N ARG A 188 27.43 16.54 -14.90
CA ARG A 188 26.82 16.17 -16.20
C ARG A 188 25.44 15.55 -16.04
N MET A 189 24.40 16.31 -16.35
CA MET A 189 23.03 15.82 -16.51
C MET A 189 22.94 15.07 -17.85
N VAL A 190 23.08 13.75 -17.83
CA VAL A 190 22.62 12.94 -18.96
C VAL A 190 21.12 12.73 -18.77
N GLY A 191 20.34 13.24 -19.72
CA GLY A 191 18.89 13.06 -19.75
C GLY A 191 18.56 11.58 -19.69
N ARG A 192 17.79 11.19 -18.67
CA ARG A 192 17.35 9.82 -18.54
C ARG A 192 16.18 9.58 -19.51
N VAL A 193 16.33 8.65 -20.43
CA VAL A 193 15.19 8.13 -21.20
C VAL A 193 14.36 7.27 -20.24
N GLU A 194 13.18 7.75 -19.86
CA GLU A 194 12.25 6.95 -19.09
C GLU A 194 11.70 5.84 -19.99
N PRO A 195 11.85 4.56 -19.62
CA PRO A 195 11.16 3.51 -20.34
C PRO A 195 9.65 3.74 -20.20
N PRO A 196 8.87 3.64 -21.29
CA PRO A 196 7.43 3.84 -21.24
C PRO A 196 6.83 2.81 -20.27
N VAL A 197 6.13 3.29 -19.23
CA VAL A 197 5.49 2.39 -18.26
C VAL A 197 4.33 1.68 -18.96
N PRO A 198 4.34 0.34 -19.05
CA PRO A 198 3.23 -0.39 -19.66
C PRO A 198 1.92 -0.07 -18.94
N THR A 199 0.84 0.11 -19.69
CA THR A 199 -0.49 0.40 -19.15
C THR A 199 -0.97 -0.70 -18.19
N VAL A 200 -0.57 -1.95 -18.43
CA VAL A 200 -0.82 -3.10 -17.54
C VAL A 200 -0.22 -2.89 -16.16
N MET A 201 1.00 -2.34 -16.07
CA MET A 201 1.67 -2.07 -14.80
C MET A 201 0.92 -0.99 -13.99
N ARG A 202 0.39 0.04 -14.66
CA ARG A 202 -0.44 1.07 -14.01
C ARG A 202 -1.74 0.49 -13.46
N ARG A 203 -2.40 -0.39 -14.21
CA ARG A 203 -3.62 -1.08 -13.77
C ARG A 203 -3.34 -2.02 -12.60
N LEU A 204 -2.21 -2.74 -12.61
CA LEU A 204 -1.83 -3.66 -11.54
C LEU A 204 -1.58 -2.93 -10.22
N GLN A 205 -1.04 -1.71 -10.27
CA GLN A 205 -0.86 -0.85 -9.08
C GLN A 205 -2.17 -0.38 -8.45
N LEU A 206 -3.29 -0.37 -9.19
CA LEU A 206 -4.60 0.04 -8.68
C LEU A 206 -5.32 -1.07 -7.92
N LEU A 207 -5.05 -2.34 -8.24
CA LEU A 207 -5.76 -3.48 -7.66
C LEU A 207 -5.68 -3.54 -6.12
N PRO A 208 -4.52 -3.32 -5.47
CA PRO A 208 -4.45 -3.32 -4.01
C PRO A 208 -5.35 -2.28 -3.30
N LEU A 209 -5.80 -1.25 -4.02
CA LEU A 209 -6.74 -0.24 -3.52
C LEU A 209 -8.19 -0.54 -3.92
N LEU A 210 -8.41 -0.92 -5.19
CA LEU A 210 -9.75 -1.16 -5.72
C LEU A 210 -10.36 -2.45 -5.15
N THR A 211 -9.59 -3.51 -4.94
CA THR A 211 -10.11 -4.79 -4.47
C THR A 211 -10.74 -4.68 -3.07
N PRO A 212 -10.07 -4.12 -2.04
CA PRO A 212 -10.71 -3.96 -0.72
C PRO A 212 -11.94 -3.04 -0.74
N LEU A 213 -11.91 -1.99 -1.57
CA LEU A 213 -13.02 -1.05 -1.71
C LEU A 213 -14.23 -1.73 -2.36
N ALA A 214 -14.02 -2.43 -3.48
CA ALA A 214 -15.06 -3.18 -4.17
C ALA A 214 -15.63 -4.30 -3.29
N LEU A 215 -14.78 -4.99 -2.52
CA LEU A 215 -15.20 -6.02 -1.58
C LEU A 215 -16.11 -5.43 -0.49
N ALA A 216 -15.73 -4.29 0.08
CA ALA A 216 -16.51 -3.64 1.11
C ALA A 216 -17.87 -3.17 0.60
N LEU A 217 -17.91 -2.55 -0.58
CA LEU A 217 -19.16 -2.15 -1.22
C LEU A 217 -20.04 -3.36 -1.55
N ALA A 218 -19.47 -4.43 -2.08
CA ALA A 218 -20.23 -5.63 -2.43
C ALA A 218 -20.81 -6.34 -1.19
N ALA A 219 -20.05 -6.39 -0.10
CA ALA A 219 -20.54 -6.93 1.17
C ALA A 219 -21.70 -6.11 1.73
N VAL A 220 -21.55 -4.79 1.80
CA VAL A 220 -22.57 -3.87 2.33
C VAL A 220 -23.82 -3.85 1.46
N ILE A 221 -23.67 -3.69 0.14
CA ILE A 221 -24.81 -3.65 -0.79
C ILE A 221 -25.55 -4.99 -0.79
N GLY A 222 -24.82 -6.11 -0.75
CA GLY A 222 -25.40 -7.44 -0.70
C GLY A 222 -26.21 -7.71 0.56
N ASP A 223 -25.66 -7.30 1.71
CA ASP A 223 -26.33 -7.45 3.00
C ASP A 223 -27.54 -6.51 3.10
N ASP A 224 -27.38 -5.21 2.82
CA ASP A 224 -28.45 -4.22 2.91
C ASP A 224 -29.61 -4.52 1.95
N ALA A 225 -29.32 -4.99 0.72
CA ALA A 225 -30.36 -5.33 -0.26
C ALA A 225 -31.26 -6.49 0.23
N VAL A 226 -30.68 -7.46 0.93
CA VAL A 226 -31.44 -8.58 1.49
C VAL A 226 -32.06 -8.21 2.83
N ALA A 227 -31.39 -7.41 3.66
CA ALA A 227 -31.90 -6.92 4.93
C ALA A 227 -33.19 -6.09 4.76
N LEU A 228 -33.33 -5.36 3.65
CA LEU A 228 -34.53 -4.59 3.31
C LEU A 228 -35.61 -5.41 2.60
N ALA A 229 -35.35 -6.68 2.27
CA ALA A 229 -36.34 -7.56 1.66
C ALA A 229 -37.33 -8.09 2.72
N PRO A 230 -38.63 -8.20 2.40
CA PRO A 230 -39.63 -8.75 3.32
C PRO A 230 -39.50 -10.28 3.40
N ILE A 231 -38.60 -10.78 4.24
CA ILE A 231 -38.35 -12.22 4.43
C ILE A 231 -38.70 -12.61 5.87
N SER A 232 -39.46 -13.70 6.04
CA SER A 232 -39.77 -14.30 7.33
C SER A 232 -39.42 -15.78 7.29
N PRO A 233 -38.92 -16.39 8.37
CA PRO A 233 -38.68 -15.85 9.72
C PRO A 233 -37.35 -15.06 9.86
N PRO A 234 -37.24 -14.19 10.89
CA PRO A 234 -36.13 -13.22 11.04
C PRO A 234 -34.74 -13.85 11.20
N ALA A 235 -34.65 -15.06 11.77
CA ALA A 235 -33.37 -15.78 11.87
C ALA A 235 -32.87 -16.27 10.50
N LEU A 236 -33.76 -16.75 9.63
CA LEU A 236 -33.43 -17.12 8.26
C LEU A 236 -33.14 -15.88 7.42
N HIS A 237 -33.87 -14.79 7.64
CA HIS A 237 -33.63 -13.50 6.99
C HIS A 237 -32.22 -12.97 7.28
N ALA A 238 -31.81 -12.94 8.54
CA ALA A 238 -30.45 -12.54 8.92
C ALA A 238 -29.38 -13.45 8.30
N GLY A 239 -29.61 -14.77 8.29
CA GLY A 239 -28.70 -15.73 7.65
C GLY A 239 -28.55 -15.48 6.14
N LEU A 240 -29.66 -15.20 5.44
CA LEU A 240 -29.66 -14.90 4.02
C LEU A 240 -28.96 -13.57 3.71
N ALA A 241 -29.12 -12.55 4.56
CA ALA A 241 -28.43 -11.26 4.38
C ALA A 241 -26.91 -11.42 4.45
N VAL A 242 -26.42 -12.09 5.51
CA VAL A 242 -24.99 -12.37 5.67
C VAL A 242 -24.46 -13.22 4.52
N LEU A 243 -25.21 -14.24 4.10
CA LEU A 243 -24.81 -15.11 2.98
C LEU A 243 -24.74 -14.33 1.67
N ALA A 244 -25.71 -13.45 1.38
CA ALA A 244 -25.71 -12.65 0.17
C ALA A 244 -24.52 -11.69 0.12
N GLY A 245 -24.24 -10.98 1.22
CA GLY A 245 -23.06 -10.13 1.35
C GLY A 245 -21.76 -10.92 1.20
N ALA A 246 -21.66 -12.09 1.84
CA ALA A 246 -20.47 -12.96 1.75
C ALA A 246 -20.25 -13.52 0.34
N VAL A 247 -21.31 -13.96 -0.35
CA VAL A 247 -21.23 -14.50 -1.72
C VAL A 247 -20.79 -13.40 -2.69
N LEU A 248 -21.35 -12.19 -2.58
CA LEU A 248 -20.94 -11.07 -3.43
C LEU A 248 -19.50 -10.64 -3.16
N ALA A 249 -19.08 -10.57 -1.89
CA ALA A 249 -17.70 -10.29 -1.52
C ALA A 249 -16.73 -11.36 -2.06
N ALA A 250 -17.10 -12.64 -1.95
CA ALA A 250 -16.31 -13.76 -2.47
C ALA A 250 -16.21 -13.73 -4.00
N ALA A 251 -17.31 -13.38 -4.69
CA ALA A 251 -17.31 -13.21 -6.14
C ALA A 251 -16.36 -12.08 -6.57
N VAL A 252 -16.42 -10.92 -5.92
CA VAL A 252 -15.50 -9.79 -6.20
C VAL A 252 -14.04 -10.19 -5.95
N TYR A 253 -13.77 -10.90 -4.84
CA TYR A 253 -12.43 -11.40 -4.55
C TYR A 253 -11.95 -12.38 -5.65
N GLY A 254 -12.80 -13.32 -6.06
CA GLY A 254 -12.49 -14.29 -7.12
C GLY A 254 -12.19 -13.62 -8.47
N VAL A 255 -13.04 -12.68 -8.90
CA VAL A 255 -12.82 -11.90 -10.13
C VAL A 255 -11.51 -11.10 -10.04
N SER A 256 -11.26 -10.44 -8.92
CA SER A 256 -10.04 -9.69 -8.71
C SER A 256 -8.79 -10.59 -8.74
N TYR A 257 -8.86 -11.80 -8.17
CA TYR A 257 -7.76 -12.75 -8.17
C TYR A 257 -7.42 -13.23 -9.59
N LEU A 258 -8.44 -13.57 -10.38
CA LEU A 258 -8.26 -13.98 -11.77
C LEU A 258 -7.68 -12.85 -12.64
N LEU A 259 -8.16 -11.62 -12.45
CA LEU A 259 -7.60 -10.44 -13.12
C LEU A 259 -6.14 -10.20 -12.73
N GLN A 260 -5.81 -10.27 -11.44
CA GLN A 260 -4.42 -10.15 -10.97
C GLN A 260 -3.51 -11.20 -11.62
N ARG A 261 -3.97 -12.46 -11.69
CA ARG A 261 -3.20 -13.54 -12.30
C ARG A 261 -2.94 -13.28 -13.78
N ARG A 262 -3.99 -12.96 -14.55
CA ARG A 262 -3.87 -12.64 -15.99
C ARG A 262 -2.92 -11.48 -16.24
N MET A 263 -3.03 -10.41 -15.46
CA MET A 263 -2.18 -9.24 -15.61
C MET A 263 -0.71 -9.51 -15.23
N MET A 264 -0.46 -10.40 -14.27
CA MET A 264 0.89 -10.83 -13.94
C MET A 264 1.52 -11.66 -15.08
N GLU A 265 0.74 -12.50 -15.74
CA GLU A 265 1.18 -13.23 -16.94
C GLU A 265 1.53 -12.26 -18.09
N GLU A 266 0.71 -11.24 -18.32
CA GLU A 266 0.98 -10.17 -19.29
C GLU A 266 2.26 -9.38 -18.94
N VAL A 267 2.51 -9.08 -17.66
CA VAL A 267 3.74 -8.40 -17.23
C VAL A 267 4.97 -9.29 -17.40
N GLN A 268 4.88 -10.59 -17.09
CA GLN A 268 5.99 -11.53 -17.27
C GLN A 268 6.36 -11.72 -18.75
N ALA A 269 5.37 -11.66 -19.66
CA ALA A 269 5.61 -11.72 -21.10
C ALA A 269 6.37 -10.48 -21.64
N LEU A 270 6.28 -9.35 -20.95
CA LEU A 270 6.97 -8.10 -21.31
C LEU A 270 8.42 -8.03 -20.78
N VAL A 271 8.83 -8.93 -19.88
CA VAL A 271 10.22 -8.99 -19.40
C VAL A 271 11.06 -9.69 -20.47
N PRO A 272 12.15 -9.06 -20.97
CA PRO A 272 13.03 -9.72 -21.92
C PRO A 272 13.59 -10.99 -21.29
N ARG A 273 13.39 -12.14 -21.94
CA ARG A 273 14.02 -13.40 -21.55
C ARG A 273 15.51 -13.27 -21.86
N THR A 274 16.32 -13.12 -20.83
CA THR A 274 17.78 -13.20 -20.89
C THR A 274 18.23 -14.65 -20.88
#